data_AF-A0A7S1Q7K3-F1
#
_entry.id   AF-A0A7S1Q7K3-F1
#
_cell.length_a   1.000
_cell.length_b   1.000
_cell.length_c   1.000
_cell.angle_alpha   90.00
_cell.angle_beta   90.00
_cell.angle_gamma   90.00
#
_symmetry.space_group_name_H-M   'P 1'
#
loop_
_entity.id
_entity.type
_entity.pdbx_description
1 polymer ?
#
loop_
_entity_poly.entity_id
_entity_poly.type
_entity_poly.pdbx_seq_one_letter_code
_entity_poly.pdbx_strand_id
1 'polypeptide(L)'
;QGKSIVNSISLKVGEEEFLRQAKLCQRFGAAVVIMAFDEQGQAATYDDKVKICTRSYRLLRSKLGFNPEDIIFDCNVLTIATGLPEHNSYAIDFIHAVAEIKRQCPCVSFSG
;
A
#
# COMPACT_ATOMS: atom_id res chain seq x y z
N GLN A 1 -5.52 25.25 -9.32
CA GLN A 1 -5.16 23.85 -9.62
C GLN A 1 -5.40 23.04 -8.35
N GLY A 2 -5.99 21.84 -8.43
CA GLY A 2 -6.40 21.04 -7.25
C GLY A 2 -5.32 20.06 -6.76
N LYS A 3 -5.60 19.37 -5.65
CA LYS A 3 -4.76 18.29 -5.11
C LYS A 3 -4.92 17.02 -5.94
N SER A 4 -3.84 16.54 -6.54
CA SER A 4 -3.83 15.29 -7.31
C SER A 4 -3.58 14.06 -6.43
N ILE A 5 -3.87 12.88 -6.98
CA ILE A 5 -3.54 11.58 -6.40
C ILE A 5 -2.58 10.88 -7.37
N VAL A 6 -1.41 10.48 -6.88
CA VAL A 6 -0.45 9.68 -7.65
C VAL A 6 -0.79 8.20 -7.49
N ASN A 7 -1.07 7.52 -8.61
CA ASN A 7 -1.32 6.09 -8.65
C ASN A 7 -0.27 5.41 -9.54
N SER A 8 0.76 4.75 -8.99
CA SER A 8 1.06 4.46 -7.57
C SER A 8 2.59 4.42 -7.35
N ILE A 9 3.03 4.37 -6.09
CA ILE A 9 4.41 4.02 -5.71
C ILE A 9 4.44 2.72 -4.89
N SER A 10 5.60 2.09 -4.75
CA SER A 10 5.75 0.82 -4.01
C SER A 10 7.20 0.59 -3.54
N LEU A 11 7.42 -0.44 -2.74
CA LEU A 11 8.75 -0.88 -2.28
C LEU A 11 9.46 -1.81 -3.29
N LYS A 12 8.88 -2.04 -4.48
CA LYS A 12 9.42 -2.94 -5.52
C LYS A 12 10.90 -2.71 -5.85
N VAL A 13 11.33 -1.44 -5.88
CA VAL A 13 12.70 -1.03 -6.23
C VAL A 13 13.50 -0.66 -4.98
N GLY A 14 13.04 -1.08 -3.81
CA GLY A 14 13.66 -0.80 -2.52
C GLY A 14 13.23 0.51 -1.87
N GLU A 15 13.66 0.66 -0.63
CA GLU A 15 13.29 1.76 0.26
C GLU A 15 13.76 3.14 -0.22
N GLU A 16 14.96 3.23 -0.81
CA GLU A 16 15.53 4.52 -1.25
C GLU A 16 14.66 5.17 -2.34
N GLU A 17 14.32 4.39 -3.37
CA GLU A 17 13.48 4.86 -4.47
C GLU A 17 12.05 5.18 -4.01
N PHE A 18 11.49 4.34 -3.13
CA PHE A 18 10.18 4.58 -2.52
C PHE A 18 10.14 5.93 -1.78
N LEU A 19 11.14 6.20 -0.91
CA LEU A 19 11.22 7.46 -0.16
C LEU A 19 11.50 8.66 -1.08
N ARG A 20 12.31 8.49 -2.13
CA ARG A 20 12.57 9.54 -3.12
C ARG A 20 11.29 9.95 -3.84
N GLN A 21 10.49 8.98 -4.30
CA GLN A 21 9.20 9.23 -4.97
C GLN A 21 8.17 9.82 -4.00
N ALA A 22 8.06 9.30 -2.79
CA ALA A 22 7.17 9.84 -1.76
C ALA A 22 7.49 11.30 -1.42
N LYS A 23 8.78 11.64 -1.24
CA LYS A 23 9.22 13.02 -1.02
C LYS A 23 8.83 13.95 -2.17
N LEU A 24 8.86 13.46 -3.40
CA LEU A 24 8.41 14.21 -4.57
C LEU A 24 6.89 14.46 -4.54
N CYS A 25 6.09 13.44 -4.21
CA CYS A 25 4.64 13.57 -4.05
C CYS A 25 4.29 14.61 -2.96
N GLN A 26 4.98 14.53 -1.81
CA GLN A 26 4.82 15.48 -0.71
C GLN A 26 5.14 16.91 -1.14
N ARG A 27 6.23 17.11 -1.90
CA ARG A 27 6.61 18.43 -2.43
C ARG A 27 5.56 19.03 -3.35
N PHE A 28 4.87 18.20 -4.13
CA PHE A 28 3.75 18.65 -4.99
C PHE A 28 2.41 18.72 -4.26
N GLY A 29 2.36 18.37 -2.97
CA GLY A 29 1.13 18.32 -2.19
C GLY A 29 0.14 17.27 -2.66
N ALA A 30 0.61 16.20 -3.32
CA ALA A 30 -0.23 15.10 -3.81
C ALA A 30 -0.46 14.03 -2.74
N ALA A 31 -1.66 13.44 -2.73
CA ALA A 31 -1.89 12.16 -2.08
C ALA A 31 -1.34 11.02 -2.94
N VAL A 32 -1.14 9.84 -2.36
CA VAL A 32 -0.45 8.74 -3.04
C VAL A 32 -1.08 7.38 -2.75
N VAL A 33 -1.27 6.60 -3.81
CA VAL A 33 -1.58 5.18 -3.72
C VAL A 33 -0.28 4.40 -3.51
N ILE A 34 -0.25 3.60 -2.46
CA ILE A 34 0.84 2.70 -2.11
C ILE A 34 0.40 1.26 -2.42
N MET A 35 1.03 0.65 -3.42
CA MET A 35 0.77 -0.75 -3.75
C MET A 35 1.42 -1.66 -2.71
N ALA A 36 0.73 -2.73 -2.33
CA ALA A 36 1.31 -3.83 -1.57
C ALA A 36 2.25 -4.68 -2.46
N PHE A 37 3.40 -4.09 -2.82
CA PHE A 37 4.46 -4.69 -3.63
C PHE A 37 5.81 -4.26 -3.04
N ASP A 38 6.65 -5.23 -2.68
CA ASP A 38 8.00 -4.98 -2.16
C ASP A 38 9.08 -5.70 -2.98
N GLU A 39 10.31 -5.70 -2.48
CA GLU A 39 11.47 -6.32 -3.13
C GLU A 39 11.30 -7.84 -3.35
N GLN A 40 10.39 -8.49 -2.61
CA GLN A 40 10.08 -9.92 -2.74
C GLN A 40 8.92 -10.20 -3.69
N GLY A 41 8.22 -9.16 -4.17
CA GLY A 41 7.15 -9.29 -5.14
C GLY A 41 5.82 -8.69 -4.68
N GLN A 42 4.76 -9.13 -5.36
CA GLN A 42 3.40 -8.67 -5.09
C GLN A 42 2.79 -9.42 -3.90
N ALA A 43 2.12 -8.69 -3.00
CA ALA A 43 1.43 -9.27 -1.86
C ALA A 43 0.16 -10.02 -2.29
N ALA A 44 0.21 -11.34 -2.27
CA ALA A 44 -0.92 -12.21 -2.54
C ALA A 44 -1.65 -12.64 -1.25
N THR A 45 -0.89 -12.94 -0.18
CA THR A 45 -1.43 -13.45 1.09
C THR A 45 -1.83 -12.34 2.05
N TYR A 46 -2.65 -12.68 3.05
CA TYR A 46 -2.98 -11.78 4.16
C TYR A 46 -1.73 -11.20 4.84
N ASP A 47 -0.78 -12.06 5.21
CA ASP A 47 0.41 -11.65 5.97
C ASP A 47 1.29 -10.70 5.16
N ASP A 48 1.48 -10.97 3.87
CA ASP A 48 2.27 -10.09 3.01
C ASP A 48 1.63 -8.73 2.84
N LYS A 49 0.30 -8.67 2.65
CA LYS A 49 -0.45 -7.41 2.53
C LYS A 49 -0.26 -6.56 3.79
N VAL A 50 -0.46 -7.14 4.97
CA VAL A 50 -0.28 -6.44 6.26
C VAL A 50 1.17 -5.99 6.44
N LYS A 51 2.13 -6.90 6.23
CA LYS A 51 3.56 -6.62 6.39
C LYS A 51 4.02 -5.45 5.52
N ILE A 52 3.69 -5.47 4.23
CA ILE A 52 4.16 -4.47 3.26
C ILE A 52 3.50 -3.10 3.51
N CYS A 53 2.18 -3.06 3.74
CA CYS A 53 1.48 -1.82 4.03
C CYS A 53 1.95 -1.19 5.35
N THR A 54 2.07 -1.97 6.43
CA THR A 54 2.56 -1.46 7.72
C THR A 54 4.01 -1.00 7.64
N ARG A 55 4.89 -1.70 6.89
CA ARG A 55 6.26 -1.24 6.63
C ARG A 55 6.25 0.11 5.90
N SER A 56 5.47 0.22 4.83
CA SER A 56 5.35 1.45 4.03
C SER A 56 4.84 2.63 4.87
N TYR A 57 3.81 2.41 5.69
CA TYR A 57 3.29 3.41 6.62
C TYR A 57 4.38 3.92 7.57
N ARG A 58 5.11 2.99 8.24
CA ARG A 58 6.18 3.35 9.17
C ARG A 58 7.28 4.15 8.49
N LEU A 59 7.70 3.78 7.29
CA LEU A 59 8.71 4.50 6.52
C LEU A 59 8.26 5.92 6.18
N LEU A 60 7.06 6.07 5.62
CA LEU A 60 6.49 7.37 5.26
C LEU A 60 6.35 8.30 6.48
N ARG A 61 5.84 7.76 7.60
CA ARG A 61 5.63 8.52 8.83
C ARG A 61 6.94 8.89 9.52
N SER A 62 7.85 7.92 9.69
CA SER A 62 9.08 8.13 10.47
C SER A 62 10.17 8.89 9.70
N LYS A 63 10.30 8.68 8.39
CA LYS A 63 11.38 9.30 7.58
C LYS A 63 10.98 10.63 6.96
N LEU A 64 9.71 10.81 6.62
CA LEU A 64 9.22 11.98 5.88
C LEU A 64 8.15 12.79 6.62
N GLY A 65 7.63 12.28 7.75
CA GLY A 65 6.48 12.91 8.41
C GLY A 65 5.24 12.99 7.51
N PHE A 66 5.10 12.06 6.55
CA PHE A 66 4.04 12.10 5.54
C PHE A 66 2.65 12.12 6.20
N ASN A 67 1.73 12.94 5.70
CA ASN A 67 0.38 13.04 6.27
C ASN A 67 -0.38 11.72 6.04
N PRO A 68 -0.88 11.01 7.08
CA PRO A 68 -1.51 9.71 6.91
C PRO A 68 -2.80 9.79 6.07
N GLU A 69 -3.52 10.92 6.12
CA GLU A 69 -4.73 11.14 5.30
C GLU A 69 -4.42 11.20 3.79
N ASP A 70 -3.15 11.39 3.44
CA ASP A 70 -2.67 11.40 2.05
C ASP A 70 -2.12 10.05 1.60
N ILE A 71 -2.20 9.02 2.46
CA ILE A 71 -1.79 7.65 2.16
C ILE A 71 -3.04 6.83 1.82
N ILE A 72 -3.07 6.28 0.62
CA ILE A 72 -4.10 5.36 0.15
C ILE A 72 -3.42 4.00 -0.07
N PHE A 73 -3.82 2.95 0.64
CA PHE A 73 -3.30 1.62 0.39
C PHE A 73 -4.10 0.90 -0.69
N ASP A 74 -3.40 0.31 -1.65
CA ASP A 74 -3.94 -0.72 -2.52
C ASP A 74 -3.35 -2.07 -2.08
N CYS A 75 -4.19 -2.89 -1.45
CA CYS A 75 -3.80 -4.19 -0.92
C CYS A 75 -3.86 -5.30 -1.99
N ASN A 76 -3.91 -4.96 -3.28
CA ASN A 76 -4.08 -5.85 -4.43
C ASN A 76 -5.37 -6.68 -4.38
N VAL A 77 -6.40 -6.22 -5.08
CA VAL A 77 -7.52 -7.10 -5.47
C VAL A 77 -7.02 -8.02 -6.59
N LEU A 78 -7.04 -9.32 -6.34
CA LEU A 78 -6.55 -10.35 -7.26
C LEU A 78 -7.70 -11.23 -7.74
N THR A 79 -7.57 -11.75 -8.96
CA THR A 79 -8.60 -12.58 -9.59
C THR A 79 -8.80 -13.90 -8.84
N ILE A 80 -10.06 -14.24 -8.55
CA ILE A 80 -10.48 -15.52 -7.98
C ILE A 80 -11.14 -16.41 -9.05
N ALA A 81 -11.46 -17.66 -8.70
CA ALA A 81 -12.12 -18.62 -9.59
C ALA A 81 -11.35 -18.91 -10.90
N THR A 82 -10.02 -18.88 -10.85
CA THR A 82 -9.14 -19.12 -12.01
C THR A 82 -8.91 -20.61 -12.30
N GLY A 83 -9.45 -21.52 -11.47
CA GLY A 83 -9.14 -22.95 -11.51
C GLY A 83 -7.88 -23.35 -10.72
N LEU A 84 -7.21 -22.39 -10.08
CA LEU A 84 -6.02 -22.61 -9.25
C LEU A 84 -6.38 -22.51 -7.76
N PRO A 85 -6.22 -23.59 -6.95
CA PRO A 85 -6.60 -23.60 -5.53
C PRO A 85 -5.97 -22.48 -4.69
N GLU A 86 -4.73 -22.09 -5.02
CA GLU A 86 -3.99 -21.00 -4.37
C GLU A 86 -4.68 -19.62 -4.48
N HIS A 87 -5.58 -19.43 -5.45
CA HIS A 87 -6.29 -18.16 -5.65
C HIS A 87 -7.61 -18.07 -4.88
N ASN A 88 -8.06 -19.17 -4.25
CA ASN A 88 -9.36 -19.21 -3.58
C ASN A 88 -9.44 -18.27 -2.37
N SER A 89 -8.31 -18.01 -1.71
CA SER A 89 -8.27 -17.15 -0.51
C SER A 89 -8.11 -15.66 -0.82
N TYR A 90 -7.78 -15.27 -2.06
CA TYR A 90 -7.37 -13.88 -2.36
C TYR A 90 -8.37 -12.80 -1.93
N ALA A 91 -9.66 -13.04 -2.13
CA ALA A 91 -10.70 -12.10 -1.73
C ALA A 91 -10.82 -11.97 -0.21
N ILE A 92 -10.78 -13.09 0.52
CA ILE A 92 -10.89 -13.07 1.99
C ILE A 92 -9.61 -12.51 2.63
N ASP A 93 -8.44 -12.83 2.05
CA ASP A 93 -7.15 -12.30 2.46
C ASP A 93 -7.11 -10.77 2.31
N PHE A 94 -7.66 -10.22 1.22
CA PHE A 94 -7.81 -8.78 1.04
C PHE A 94 -8.69 -8.15 2.13
N ILE A 95 -9.90 -8.69 2.36
CA ILE A 95 -10.84 -8.14 3.34
C ILE A 95 -10.24 -8.14 4.74
N HIS A 96 -9.63 -9.25 5.16
CA HIS A 96 -8.99 -9.36 6.46
C HIS A 96 -7.78 -8.43 6.57
N ALA A 97 -6.95 -8.33 5.53
CA ALA A 97 -5.78 -7.46 5.54
C ALA A 97 -6.18 -5.99 5.68
N VAL A 98 -7.19 -5.53 4.96
CA VAL A 98 -7.71 -4.15 5.08
C VAL A 98 -8.15 -3.86 6.52
N ALA A 99 -8.86 -4.79 7.16
CA ALA A 99 -9.30 -4.62 8.55
C ALA A 99 -8.14 -4.54 9.55
N GLU A 100 -7.09 -5.34 9.37
CA GLU A 100 -5.87 -5.29 10.20
C GLU A 100 -5.05 -4.02 9.94
N ILE A 101 -4.82 -3.67 8.68
CA ILE A 101 -4.05 -2.46 8.30
C ILE A 101 -4.75 -1.22 8.82
N LYS A 102 -6.08 -1.14 8.77
CA LYS A 102 -6.84 0.00 9.32
C LYS A 102 -6.63 0.17 10.82
N ARG A 103 -6.42 -0.92 11.57
CA ARG A 103 -6.07 -0.87 13.00
C ARG A 103 -4.62 -0.44 13.24
N GLN A 104 -3.68 -0.90 12.42
CA GLN A 104 -2.26 -0.62 12.58
C GLN A 104 -1.81 0.74 12.02
N CYS A 105 -2.50 1.22 10.99
CA CYS A 105 -2.18 2.43 10.23
C CYS A 105 -3.35 3.42 10.31
N PRO A 106 -3.47 4.18 11.41
CA PRO A 106 -4.60 5.10 11.58
C PRO A 106 -4.60 6.22 10.52
N CYS A 107 -5.79 6.70 10.20
CA CYS A 107 -6.07 7.81 9.27
C CYS A 107 -5.73 7.57 7.79
N VAL A 108 -5.33 6.36 7.40
CA VAL A 108 -5.13 6.02 5.97
C VAL A 108 -6.46 5.68 5.29
N SER A 109 -6.47 5.77 3.96
CA SER A 109 -7.57 5.30 3.10
C SER A 109 -7.18 4.03 2.34
N PHE A 110 -8.15 3.39 1.69
CA PHE A 110 -7.93 2.17 0.91
C PHE A 110 -8.54 2.31 -0.49
N SER A 111 -7.91 1.67 -1.48
CA SER A 111 -8.39 1.51 -2.85
C SER A 111 -8.41 0.01 -3.18
N GLY A 112 -9.46 -0.44 -3.88
CA GLY A 112 -9.67 -1.84 -4.24
C GLY A 112 -11.12 -2.10 -4.61
#